data_AF-D3D1A5-F1
#
_entry.id   AF-D3D1A5-F1
#
_cell.length_a   1.000
_cell.length_b   1.000
_cell.length_c   1.000
_cell.angle_alpha   90.00
_cell.angle_beta   90.00
_cell.angle_gamma   90.00
#
_symmetry.space_group_name_H-M   'P 1'
#
loop_
_entity.id
_entity.type
_entity.pdbx_description
1 polymer ?
#
loop_
_entity_poly.entity_id
_entity_poly.type
_entity_poly.pdbx_seq_one_letter_code
_entity_poly.pdbx_strand_id
1 'polypeptide(L)'
;MSIFSSGNFGAWRTPGGDSPLVASRVTGAGDHELTIRPGADVGDLVAILATLPADAFFTEHFGDVNAVLVFRQVPGLPAMVPARGEPSADPAAASITRP
;
A
#
# COMPACT_ATOMS: atom_id res chain seq x y z
N MET A 1 13.48 -29.93 -8.99
CA MET A 1 14.41 -28.83 -9.30
C MET A 1 13.60 -27.54 -9.35
N SER A 2 13.67 -26.72 -8.31
CA SER A 2 12.97 -25.43 -8.25
C SER A 2 13.93 -24.33 -8.73
N ILE A 3 13.63 -23.73 -9.87
CA ILE A 3 14.44 -22.65 -10.50
C ILE A 3 14.09 -21.25 -9.98
N PHE A 4 13.11 -21.15 -9.08
CA PHE A 4 12.74 -19.89 -8.44
C PHE A 4 13.35 -19.85 -7.04
N SER A 5 14.62 -19.43 -6.97
CA SER A 5 15.23 -19.01 -5.72
C SER A 5 14.46 -17.80 -5.20
N SER A 6 13.67 -17.98 -4.16
CA SER A 6 12.93 -16.94 -3.42
C SER A 6 13.85 -16.04 -2.59
N GLY A 7 15.02 -15.67 -3.10
CA GLY A 7 16.05 -14.98 -2.32
C GLY A 7 17.02 -14.24 -3.20
N ASN A 8 16.65 -13.04 -3.67
CA ASN A 8 17.60 -11.95 -3.89
C ASN A 8 16.92 -10.57 -4.05
N PHE A 9 16.03 -10.17 -3.13
CA PHE A 9 15.67 -8.75 -3.05
C PHE A 9 16.87 -7.88 -2.59
N GLY A 10 17.90 -8.51 -2.02
CA GLY A 10 19.07 -7.86 -1.40
C GLY A 10 19.91 -6.97 -2.31
N ALA A 11 19.83 -7.10 -3.64
CA ALA A 11 20.51 -6.19 -4.57
C ALA A 11 19.76 -4.85 -4.79
N TRP A 12 18.45 -4.84 -4.57
CA TRP A 12 17.60 -3.65 -4.71
C TRP A 12 17.28 -2.99 -3.37
N ARG A 13 17.38 -3.75 -2.27
CA ARG A 13 17.41 -3.19 -0.92
C ARG A 13 18.65 -2.31 -0.80
N THR A 14 18.49 -1.05 -0.45
CA THR A 14 19.64 -0.17 -0.11
C THR A 14 20.32 -0.74 1.14
N PRO A 15 21.51 -1.37 1.05
CA PRO A 15 22.15 -1.98 2.21
C PRO A 15 22.73 -0.88 3.10
N GLY A 16 22.43 -0.90 4.41
CA GLY A 16 23.21 -0.13 5.40
C GLY A 16 22.74 1.28 5.75
N GLY A 17 21.43 1.55 5.77
CA GLY A 17 20.93 2.74 6.46
C GLY A 17 20.25 2.35 7.77
N ASP A 18 20.70 2.87 8.91
CA ASP A 18 20.03 2.69 10.23
C ASP A 18 18.60 3.27 10.27
N SER A 19 18.18 3.95 9.20
CA SER A 19 16.84 4.50 9.05
C SER A 19 15.92 3.55 8.28
N PRO A 20 14.65 3.40 8.71
CA PRO A 20 13.68 2.56 8.02
C PRO A 20 13.49 3.00 6.56
N LEU A 21 13.24 2.04 5.67
CA LEU A 21 12.97 2.30 4.24
C LEU A 21 11.60 2.91 4.02
N VAL A 22 10.68 2.69 4.96
CA VAL A 22 9.36 3.29 4.96
C VAL A 22 9.05 3.80 6.36
N ALA A 23 8.60 5.05 6.46
CA ALA A 23 8.31 5.69 7.74
C ALA A 23 7.04 6.51 7.65
N SER A 24 6.19 6.45 8.67
CA SER A 24 5.01 7.29 8.83
C SER A 24 5.21 8.30 9.95
N ARG A 25 4.73 9.52 9.77
CA ARG A 25 4.60 10.52 10.84
C ARG A 25 3.24 11.20 10.78
N VAL A 26 2.73 11.64 11.93
CA VAL A 26 1.55 12.50 11.99
C VAL A 26 2.02 13.94 12.15
N THR A 27 1.53 14.83 11.30
CA THR A 27 1.85 16.26 11.36
C THR A 27 1.02 16.94 12.44
N GLY A 28 1.38 18.18 12.82
CA GLY A 28 0.60 18.97 13.78
C GLY A 28 -0.85 19.29 13.33
N ALA A 29 -1.15 19.14 12.04
CA ALA A 29 -2.49 19.30 11.48
C ALA A 29 -3.32 18.00 11.49
N GLY A 30 -2.75 16.88 11.91
CA GLY A 30 -3.39 15.56 11.86
C GLY A 30 -3.19 14.81 10.54
N ASP A 31 -2.46 15.39 9.57
CA ASP A 31 -2.14 14.70 8.32
C ASP A 31 -1.13 13.57 8.57
N HIS A 32 -1.34 12.43 7.92
CA HIS A 32 -0.41 11.30 7.93
C HIS A 32 0.54 11.42 6.74
N GLU A 33 1.81 11.66 7.01
CA GLU A 33 2.86 11.74 6.01
C GLU A 33 3.66 10.44 6.00
N LEU A 34 3.76 9.83 4.83
CA LEU A 34 4.45 8.58 4.61
C LEU A 34 5.65 8.79 3.68
N THR A 35 6.85 8.55 4.17
CA THR A 35 8.08 8.62 3.40
C THR A 35 8.52 7.21 2.98
N ILE A 36 8.64 7.00 1.68
CA ILE A 36 9.06 5.75 1.04
C ILE A 36 10.41 6.01 0.37
N ARG A 37 11.43 5.26 0.78
CA ARG A 37 12.79 5.35 0.24
C ARG A 37 12.99 4.30 -0.86
N PRO A 38 13.86 4.56 -1.85
CA PRO A 38 14.23 3.56 -2.83
C PRO A 38 14.72 2.27 -2.17
N GLY A 39 14.25 1.16 -2.71
CA GLY A 39 14.53 -0.18 -2.17
C GLY A 39 13.54 -0.65 -1.10
N ALA A 40 12.51 0.12 -0.74
CA ALA A 40 11.33 -0.41 -0.05
C ALA A 40 10.63 -1.48 -0.92
N ASP A 41 10.14 -2.56 -0.31
CA ASP A 41 9.39 -3.59 -1.03
C ASP A 41 7.89 -3.54 -0.72
N VAL A 42 7.13 -4.35 -1.45
CA VAL A 42 5.66 -4.43 -1.31
C VAL A 42 5.25 -4.79 0.11
N GLY A 43 6.03 -5.62 0.81
CA GLY A 43 5.77 -5.98 2.21
C GLY A 43 5.85 -4.78 3.13
N ASP A 44 6.87 -3.94 2.97
CA ASP A 44 7.02 -2.70 3.75
C ASP A 44 5.88 -1.72 3.46
N LEU A 45 5.48 -1.58 2.19
CA LEU A 45 4.38 -0.71 1.78
C LEU A 45 3.05 -1.20 2.36
N VAL A 46 2.75 -2.50 2.26
CA VAL A 46 1.52 -3.06 2.84
C VAL A 46 1.51 -2.89 4.36
N ALA A 47 2.64 -3.19 5.02
CA ALA A 47 2.75 -3.07 6.47
C ALA A 47 2.49 -1.65 6.94
N ILE A 48 3.08 -0.64 6.28
CA ILE A 48 2.90 0.75 6.71
C ILE A 48 1.51 1.28 6.36
N LEU A 49 0.96 0.94 5.19
CA LEU A 49 -0.37 1.41 4.78
C LEU A 49 -1.45 0.83 5.70
N ALA A 50 -1.25 -0.38 6.21
CA ALA A 50 -2.12 -0.98 7.22
C ALA A 50 -2.11 -0.25 8.57
N THR A 51 -1.14 0.63 8.82
CA THR A 51 -1.11 1.48 10.03
C THR A 51 -1.88 2.78 9.87
N LEU A 52 -2.22 3.16 8.63
CA LEU A 52 -2.99 4.36 8.37
C LEU A 52 -4.47 4.14 8.75
N PRO A 53 -5.18 5.20 9.15
CA PRO A 53 -6.61 5.11 9.34
C PRO A 53 -7.33 4.69 8.06
N ALA A 54 -8.33 3.81 8.18
CA ALA A 54 -9.06 3.28 7.03
C ALA A 54 -9.91 4.34 6.29
N ASP A 55 -10.19 5.47 6.94
CA ASP A 55 -10.85 6.66 6.39
C ASP A 55 -9.87 7.74 5.92
N ALA A 56 -8.56 7.48 5.94
CA ALA A 56 -7.58 8.42 5.45
C ALA A 56 -7.50 8.35 3.91
N PHE A 57 -7.61 9.49 3.25
CA PHE A 57 -7.55 9.60 1.79
C PHE A 57 -6.21 10.16 1.37
N PHE A 58 -5.62 9.57 0.33
CA PHE A 58 -4.43 10.12 -0.30
C PHE A 58 -4.75 11.48 -0.94
N THR A 59 -4.03 12.53 -0.55
CA THR A 59 -4.28 13.90 -1.02
C THR A 59 -3.17 14.43 -1.91
N GLU A 60 -1.93 14.05 -1.64
CA GLU A 60 -0.78 14.66 -2.29
C GLU A 60 0.45 13.75 -2.22
N HIS A 61 1.31 13.82 -3.25
CA HIS A 61 2.65 13.26 -3.20
C HIS A 61 3.71 14.32 -3.53
N PHE A 62 4.90 14.16 -2.97
CA PHE A 62 6.08 14.95 -3.32
C PHE A 62 7.37 14.15 -3.17
N GLY A 63 8.46 14.69 -3.71
CA GLY A 63 9.79 14.14 -3.59
C GLY A 63 10.42 13.74 -4.92
N ASP A 64 11.74 13.65 -4.90
CA ASP A 64 12.59 13.34 -6.06
C ASP A 64 13.17 11.93 -5.92
N VAL A 65 14.05 11.74 -4.94
CA VAL A 65 14.64 10.42 -4.63
C VAL A 65 13.71 9.58 -3.74
N ASN A 66 13.12 10.18 -2.71
CA ASN A 66 12.12 9.50 -1.87
C ASN A 66 10.73 9.93 -2.33
N ALA A 67 9.77 9.02 -2.26
CA ALA A 67 8.36 9.36 -2.44
C ALA A 67 7.75 9.66 -1.08
N VAL A 68 7.17 10.85 -0.92
CA VAL A 68 6.39 11.21 0.25
C VAL A 68 4.93 11.28 -0.14
N LEU A 69 4.07 10.57 0.59
CA LEU A 69 2.62 10.52 0.37
C LEU A 69 1.93 11.15 1.58
N VAL A 70 0.95 12.02 1.34
CA VAL A 70 0.15 12.65 2.39
C VAL A 70 -1.25 12.06 2.36
N PHE A 71 -1.71 11.59 3.51
CA PHE A 71 -3.05 11.10 3.72
C PHE A 71 -3.75 11.97 4.77
N ARG A 72 -5.01 12.32 4.49
CA ARG A 72 -5.84 13.12 5.40
C ARG A 72 -7.08 12.36 5.79
N GLN A 73 -7.41 12.36 7.07
CA GLN A 73 -8.72 11.92 7.54
C GLN A 73 -9.72 13.06 7.34
N VAL A 74 -10.91 12.75 6.84
CA VAL A 74 -11.99 13.74 6.78
C VAL A 74 -12.81 13.62 8.06
N PRO A 75 -12.86 14.67 8.90
CA PRO A 75 -13.66 14.62 10.13
C PRO A 75 -15.14 14.35 9.80
N GLY A 76 -15.70 13.28 10.35
CA GLY A 76 -17.14 12.98 10.30
C GLY A 76 -17.61 12.09 9.14
N LEU A 77 -16.72 11.59 8.29
CA LEU A 77 -17.06 10.53 7.32
C LEU A 77 -16.67 9.16 7.90
N PRO A 78 -17.60 8.19 8.01
CA PRO A 78 -17.25 6.86 8.48
C PRO A 78 -16.29 6.20 7.50
N ALA A 79 -15.28 5.51 8.03
CA ALA A 79 -14.35 4.69 7.26
C ALA A 79 -15.12 3.78 6.31
N MET A 80 -14.87 3.93 5.01
CA MET A 80 -15.43 3.05 4.00
C MET A 80 -14.69 1.72 4.15
N VAL A 81 -15.22 0.82 4.96
CA VAL A 81 -14.70 -0.55 5.11
C VAL A 81 -14.65 -1.12 3.69
N PRO A 82 -13.47 -1.55 3.18
CA PRO A 82 -13.42 -2.20 1.90
C PRO A 82 -14.37 -3.39 1.99
N ALA A 83 -15.43 -3.37 1.17
CA ALA A 83 -16.30 -4.52 1.05
C ALA A 83 -15.39 -5.71 0.75
N ARG A 84 -15.31 -6.65 1.68
CA ARG A 84 -14.69 -7.95 1.43
C ARG A 84 -15.48 -8.51 0.25
N GLY A 85 -14.95 -8.34 -0.95
CA GLY A 85 -15.49 -8.96 -2.15
C GLY A 85 -15.33 -10.44 -1.95
N GLU A 86 -16.34 -11.08 -1.36
CA GLU A 86 -16.58 -12.47 -1.69
C GLU A 86 -16.80 -12.46 -3.21
N PRO A 87 -15.98 -13.18 -4.01
CA PRO A 87 -16.36 -13.43 -5.37
C PRO A 87 -17.71 -14.15 -5.28
N SER A 88 -18.77 -13.48 -5.68
CA SER A 88 -20.08 -14.11 -5.85
C SER A 88 -19.85 -15.29 -6.79
N ALA A 89 -19.86 -16.49 -6.23
CA ALA A 89 -19.86 -17.74 -6.97
C ALA A 89 -21.23 -17.88 -7.63
N ASP A 90 -21.50 -17.01 -8.59
CA ASP A 90 -22.68 -17.10 -9.43
C ASP A 90 -22.26 -17.83 -10.72
N PRO A 91 -22.74 -19.07 -10.96
CA PRO A 91 -22.46 -19.80 -12.18
C PRO A 91 -23.39 -19.28 -13.29
N ALA A 92 -23.34 -18.00 -13.62
CA ALA A 92 -24.23 -17.40 -14.63
C ALA A 92 -23.53 -17.13 -15.98
N ALA A 93 -22.28 -17.55 -16.16
CA ALA A 93 -21.50 -17.26 -17.37
C ALA A 93 -21.18 -18.52 -18.20
N ALA A 94 -22.19 -19.32 -18.56
CA ALA A 94 -22.06 -20.30 -19.65
C ALA A 94 -23.44 -20.73 -20.19
N SER A 95 -24.10 -19.87 -20.97
CA SER A 95 -25.17 -20.32 -21.87
C SER A 95 -25.11 -19.49 -23.15
N ILE A 96 -24.12 -19.82 -23.99
CA ILE A 96 -24.09 -19.38 -25.38
C ILE A 96 -24.69 -20.51 -26.19
N THR A 97 -25.99 -20.41 -26.49
CA THR A 97 -26.66 -21.29 -27.46
C THR A 97 -26.12 -20.99 -28.85
N ARG A 98 -25.52 -21.99 -29.50
CA ARG A 98 -25.04 -21.89 -30.88
C ARG A 98 -26.15 -22.39 -31.84
N PRO A 99 -26.47 -21.67 -32.93
CA PRO A 99 -27.38 -22.13 -33.98
C PRO A 99 -26.74 -23.23 -34.84
#